data_AF-R5MV74-F1
#
_entry.id   AF-R5MV74-F1
#
_cell.length_a   1.000
_cell.length_b   1.000
_cell.length_c   1.000
_cell.angle_alpha   90.00
_cell.angle_beta   90.00
_cell.angle_gamma   90.00
#
_symmetry.space_group_name_H-M   'P 1'
#
loop_
_entity.id
_entity.type
_entity.pdbx_description
1 polymer ?
#
loop_
_entity_poly.entity_id
_entity_poly.type
_entity_poly.pdbx_seq_one_letter_code
_entity_poly.pdbx_strand_id
1 'polypeptide(L)'
;MRKTKVTVLCAVMSGSLLFSSCIGSFGLWSKLKDWNQGLGNKFVNEIVFLAFHIVPVYEVAYIADIVVLNSIEFWSGSNPIAQVGTEKTIQGENGEYLVRTNADGYTIIKKGEEDKPLDLVYNKENRTWNAVAEGQTFELITMNEDGTITFKQKDGTPMTVTPDMMGLSTARATQNGSLFFAAK
;
A
#
# COMPACT_ATOMS: atom_id res chain seq x y z
N MET A 1 -5.16 -26.09 35.08
CA MET A 1 -4.22 -25.20 34.36
C MET A 1 -3.81 -25.68 32.96
N ARG A 2 -3.68 -27.00 32.68
CA ARG A 2 -3.23 -27.48 31.35
C ARG A 2 -4.27 -27.31 30.22
N LYS A 3 -5.56 -27.53 30.52
CA LYS A 3 -6.65 -27.43 29.52
C LYS A 3 -6.95 -25.98 29.09
N THR A 4 -6.92 -25.03 30.03
CA THR A 4 -7.14 -23.60 29.75
C THR A 4 -6.06 -23.00 28.84
N LYS A 5 -4.79 -23.41 29.02
CA LYS A 5 -3.68 -22.97 28.15
C LYS A 5 -3.82 -23.51 26.72
N VAL A 6 -4.34 -24.73 26.56
CA VAL A 6 -4.59 -25.34 25.25
C VAL A 6 -5.78 -24.67 24.55
N THR A 7 -6.85 -24.35 25.27
CA THR A 7 -7.99 -23.62 24.69
C THR A 7 -7.63 -22.21 24.25
N VAL A 8 -6.80 -21.49 25.02
CA VAL A 8 -6.28 -20.16 24.60
C VAL A 8 -5.37 -20.31 23.39
N LEU A 9 -4.48 -21.30 23.36
CA LEU A 9 -3.60 -21.53 22.21
C LEU A 9 -4.38 -21.89 20.94
N CYS A 10 -5.42 -22.73 21.05
CA CYS A 10 -6.30 -23.05 19.94
C CYS A 10 -7.13 -21.83 19.50
N ALA A 11 -7.64 -21.00 20.42
CA ALA A 11 -8.35 -19.78 20.06
C ALA A 11 -7.44 -18.76 19.36
N VAL A 12 -6.18 -18.62 19.80
CA VAL A 12 -5.17 -17.77 19.14
C VAL A 12 -4.82 -18.33 17.75
N MET A 13 -4.62 -19.64 17.62
CA MET A 13 -4.34 -20.28 16.31
C MET A 13 -5.52 -20.21 15.34
N SER A 14 -6.74 -20.45 15.82
CA SER A 14 -7.95 -20.32 15.01
C SER A 14 -8.24 -18.86 14.64
N GLY A 15 -7.94 -17.92 15.53
CA GLY A 15 -7.96 -16.49 15.23
C GLY A 15 -6.98 -16.12 14.11
N SER A 16 -5.73 -16.58 14.19
CA SER A 16 -4.70 -16.27 13.17
C SER A 16 -5.02 -16.78 11.77
N LEU A 17 -5.88 -17.81 11.63
CA LEU A 17 -6.33 -18.31 10.33
C LEU A 17 -7.49 -17.47 9.75
N LEU A 18 -8.32 -16.87 10.61
CA LEU A 18 -9.42 -15.97 10.20
C LEU A 18 -8.93 -14.54 9.90
N PHE A 19 -7.73 -14.17 10.37
CA PHE A 19 -7.05 -12.89 10.08
C PHE A 19 -5.93 -13.03 9.04
N SER A 20 -5.98 -14.07 8.19
CA SER A 20 -5.02 -14.26 7.07
C SER A 20 -5.14 -13.18 5.98
N SER A 21 -6.13 -12.31 6.07
CA SER A 21 -6.31 -11.16 5.18
C SER A 21 -6.10 -9.90 6.01
N CYS A 22 -4.96 -9.24 5.77
CA CYS A 22 -4.57 -7.93 6.30
C CYS A 22 -4.21 -7.91 7.79
N ILE A 23 -2.89 -8.02 8.09
CA ILE A 23 -2.32 -7.22 9.18
C ILE A 23 -2.69 -5.78 8.82
N GLY A 24 -3.66 -5.21 9.52
CA GLY A 24 -4.13 -3.88 9.17
C GLY A 24 -3.05 -2.82 9.46
N SER A 25 -3.15 -1.70 8.77
CA SER A 25 -2.08 -0.72 8.72
C SER A 25 -1.87 -0.07 10.09
N PHE A 26 -0.66 -0.20 10.68
CA PHE A 26 -0.24 0.53 11.88
C PHE A 26 0.10 2.00 11.56
N GLY A 27 -0.78 2.69 10.83
CA GLY A 27 -0.50 4.00 10.26
C GLY A 27 -0.43 5.10 11.32
N LEU A 28 -1.29 5.06 12.34
CA LEU A 28 -1.32 6.06 13.40
C LEU A 28 -0.13 5.89 14.34
N TRP A 29 0.15 4.67 14.79
CA TRP A 29 1.30 4.35 15.62
C TRP A 29 2.62 4.67 14.90
N SER A 30 2.76 4.30 13.63
CA SER A 30 3.97 4.60 12.85
C SER A 30 4.17 6.11 12.68
N LYS A 31 3.13 6.87 12.34
CA LYS A 31 3.21 8.35 12.26
C LYS A 31 3.58 8.99 13.60
N LEU A 32 3.00 8.52 14.70
CA LEU A 32 3.30 9.02 16.05
C LEU A 32 4.76 8.72 16.44
N LYS A 33 5.26 7.53 16.09
CA LYS A 33 6.65 7.14 16.31
C LYS A 33 7.60 7.98 15.45
N ASP A 34 7.31 8.14 14.17
CA ASP A 34 8.12 8.91 13.22
C ASP A 34 8.18 10.39 13.61
N TRP A 35 7.06 10.96 14.08
CA TRP A 35 7.02 12.32 14.62
C TRP A 35 7.94 12.46 15.84
N ASN A 36 7.87 11.53 16.79
CA ASN A 36 8.74 11.56 17.97
C ASN A 36 10.22 11.44 17.56
N GLN A 37 10.54 10.58 16.59
CA GLN A 37 11.89 10.44 16.05
C GLN A 37 12.37 11.72 15.34
N GLY A 38 11.46 12.49 14.74
CA GLY A 38 11.72 13.74 14.04
C GLY A 38 12.05 14.95 14.91
N LEU A 39 11.95 14.87 16.24
CA LEU A 39 12.24 15.99 17.15
C LEU A 39 13.75 16.34 17.26
N GLY A 40 14.62 15.60 16.57
CA GLY A 40 16.02 15.98 16.32
C GLY A 40 16.98 15.87 17.51
N ASN A 41 16.50 15.65 18.73
CA ASN A 41 17.34 15.46 19.93
C ASN A 41 16.98 14.16 20.65
N LYS A 42 17.92 13.20 20.67
CA LYS A 42 17.75 11.88 21.29
C LYS A 42 17.22 11.92 22.73
N PHE A 43 17.62 12.93 23.52
CA PHE A 43 17.17 13.06 24.91
C PHE A 43 15.72 13.53 24.98
N VAL A 44 15.32 14.43 24.08
CA VAL A 44 13.93 14.89 23.98
C VAL A 44 13.04 13.74 23.51
N ASN A 45 13.48 12.96 22.52
CA ASN A 45 12.74 11.81 22.01
C ASN A 45 12.47 10.78 23.12
N GLU A 46 13.45 10.52 23.99
CA GLU A 46 13.32 9.57 25.12
C GLU A 46 12.38 10.09 26.21
N ILE A 47 12.45 11.37 26.54
CA ILE A 47 11.53 11.99 27.53
C ILE A 47 10.09 11.93 27.01
N VAL A 48 9.88 12.28 25.75
CA VAL A 48 8.55 12.19 25.10
C VAL A 48 8.09 10.74 25.03
N PHE A 49 9.00 9.80 24.73
CA PHE A 49 8.70 8.38 24.70
C PHE A 49 8.20 7.87 26.07
N LEU A 50 8.89 8.24 27.15
CA LEU A 50 8.52 7.88 28.52
C LEU A 50 7.21 8.54 28.94
N ALA A 51 7.04 9.84 28.65
CA ALA A 51 5.81 10.56 28.95
C ALA A 51 4.59 9.95 28.25
N PHE A 52 4.75 9.52 27.00
CA PHE A 52 3.68 8.91 26.23
C PHE A 52 3.32 7.49 26.68
N HIS A 53 4.23 6.74 27.30
CA HIS A 53 3.89 5.49 27.99
C HIS A 53 3.19 5.73 29.33
N ILE A 54 3.47 6.84 30.01
CA ILE A 54 2.78 7.20 31.27
C ILE A 54 1.34 7.67 31.00
N VAL A 55 1.11 8.44 29.92
CA VAL A 55 -0.20 9.00 29.52
C VAL A 55 -0.87 8.15 28.41
N PRO A 56 -0.74 6.83 28.49
CA PRO A 56 -0.81 5.82 27.41
C PRO A 56 -1.13 6.27 25.98
N VAL A 57 -0.36 7.20 25.41
CA VAL A 57 -0.62 7.76 24.07
C VAL A 57 -0.27 6.74 22.98
N TYR A 58 0.84 6.00 23.15
CA TYR A 58 1.26 4.97 22.18
C TYR A 58 0.32 3.77 22.17
N GLU A 59 -0.15 3.36 23.35
CA GLU A 59 -1.05 2.24 23.55
C GLU A 59 -2.43 2.55 22.97
N VAL A 60 -2.93 3.77 23.16
CA VAL A 60 -4.18 4.22 22.54
C VAL A 60 -4.04 4.26 21.01
N ALA A 61 -2.93 4.81 20.49
CA ALA A 61 -2.69 4.83 19.04
C ALA A 61 -2.64 3.41 18.45
N TYR A 62 -1.97 2.49 19.14
CA TYR A 62 -1.86 1.10 18.73
C TYR A 62 -3.20 0.36 18.74
N ILE A 63 -4.02 0.55 19.78
CA ILE A 63 -5.36 -0.03 19.86
C ILE A 63 -6.28 0.59 18.81
N ALA A 64 -6.15 1.90 18.54
CA ALA A 64 -6.93 2.58 17.52
C ALA A 64 -6.59 2.04 16.11
N ASP A 65 -5.32 1.79 15.79
CA ASP A 65 -4.93 1.11 14.55
C ASP A 65 -5.63 -0.26 14.45
N ILE A 66 -5.50 -1.10 15.49
CA ILE A 66 -6.02 -2.48 15.47
C ILE A 66 -7.54 -2.56 15.41
N VAL A 67 -8.24 -1.70 16.14
CA VAL A 67 -9.68 -1.83 16.35
C VAL A 67 -10.47 -0.88 15.48
N VAL A 68 -10.05 0.39 15.40
CA VAL A 68 -10.86 1.42 14.75
C VAL A 68 -10.50 1.51 13.28
N LEU A 69 -9.21 1.68 12.98
CA LEU A 69 -8.75 1.94 11.62
C LEU A 69 -8.80 0.68 10.77
N ASN A 70 -8.44 -0.48 11.33
CA ASN A 70 -8.65 -1.77 10.66
C ASN A 70 -10.12 -2.10 10.45
N SER A 71 -11.02 -1.72 11.37
CA SER A 71 -12.46 -1.91 11.16
C SER A 71 -12.97 -1.01 10.03
N ILE A 72 -12.53 0.25 9.99
CA ILE A 72 -12.87 1.16 8.88
C ILE A 72 -12.29 0.63 7.57
N GLU A 73 -11.04 0.21 7.54
CA GLU A 73 -10.38 -0.35 6.35
C GLU A 73 -11.09 -1.62 5.86
N PHE A 74 -11.54 -2.49 6.77
CA PHE A 74 -12.30 -3.70 6.44
C PHE A 74 -13.66 -3.38 5.82
N TRP A 75 -14.43 -2.46 6.41
CA TRP A 75 -15.79 -2.16 5.92
C TRP A 75 -15.80 -1.19 4.73
N SER A 76 -14.88 -0.24 4.66
CA SER A 76 -14.79 0.73 3.56
C SER A 76 -13.94 0.22 2.38
N GLY A 77 -12.99 -0.67 2.65
CA GLY A 77 -11.96 -1.10 1.70
C GLY A 77 -10.96 0.01 1.35
N SER A 78 -10.87 1.06 2.16
CA SER A 78 -9.94 2.19 2.00
C SER A 78 -9.30 2.53 3.34
N ASN A 79 -7.99 2.73 3.36
CA ASN A 79 -7.27 3.05 4.59
C ASN A 79 -7.50 4.55 4.96
N PRO A 80 -8.14 4.86 6.10
CA PRO A 80 -8.46 6.24 6.51
C PRO A 80 -7.22 7.07 6.87
N ILE A 81 -6.08 6.43 7.08
CA ILE A 81 -4.78 7.03 7.40
C ILE A 81 -3.90 7.16 6.16
N ALA A 82 -4.33 6.57 5.02
CA ALA A 82 -3.65 6.73 3.75
C ALA A 82 -3.49 8.21 3.46
N GLN A 83 -2.30 8.56 2.99
CA GLN A 83 -1.88 9.93 2.70
C GLN A 83 -2.54 10.46 1.41
N VAL A 84 -3.86 10.26 1.27
CA VAL A 84 -4.65 10.79 0.15
C VAL A 84 -4.50 12.31 0.14
N GLY A 85 -4.11 12.85 -1.01
CA GLY A 85 -3.78 14.25 -1.21
C GLY A 85 -2.33 14.63 -0.87
N THR A 86 -1.47 13.70 -0.48
CA THR A 86 -0.04 14.01 -0.26
C THR A 86 0.72 13.93 -1.56
N GLU A 87 1.48 14.98 -1.82
CA GLU A 87 2.39 15.09 -2.96
C GLU A 87 3.81 14.80 -2.49
N LYS A 88 4.50 13.93 -3.23
CA LYS A 88 5.92 13.63 -3.02
C LYS A 88 6.67 13.86 -4.31
N THR A 89 7.75 14.61 -4.20
CA THR A 89 8.66 14.82 -5.31
C THR A 89 9.73 13.74 -5.30
N ILE A 90 9.79 12.95 -6.37
CA ILE A 90 10.78 11.90 -6.56
C ILE A 90 11.72 12.27 -7.70
N GLN A 91 13.02 12.01 -7.52
CA GLN A 91 14.01 12.16 -8.58
C GLN A 91 14.09 10.86 -9.36
N GLY A 92 13.57 10.88 -10.59
CA GLY A 92 13.70 9.78 -11.54
C GLY A 92 14.91 9.97 -12.46
N GLU A 93 15.23 8.93 -13.23
CA GLU A 93 16.37 8.94 -14.15
C GLU A 93 16.25 10.03 -15.24
N ASN A 94 15.01 10.37 -15.63
CA ASN A 94 14.67 11.35 -16.67
C ASN A 94 14.14 12.69 -16.11
N GLY A 95 14.39 12.98 -14.83
CA GLY A 95 14.02 14.24 -14.20
C GLY A 95 13.18 14.07 -12.94
N GLU A 96 12.65 15.19 -12.46
CA GLU A 96 11.90 15.28 -11.22
C GLU A 96 10.41 15.02 -11.49
N TYR A 97 9.79 14.12 -10.72
CA TYR A 97 8.39 13.76 -10.83
C TYR A 97 7.65 14.09 -9.53
N LEU A 98 6.48 14.68 -9.65
CA LEU A 98 5.54 14.88 -8.56
C LEU A 98 4.54 13.72 -8.57
N VAL A 99 4.54 12.95 -7.49
CA VAL A 99 3.60 11.84 -7.29
C VAL A 99 2.60 12.25 -6.22
N ARG A 100 1.34 12.44 -6.63
CA ARG A 100 0.22 12.66 -5.73
C ARG A 100 -0.45 11.33 -5.43
N THR A 101 -0.69 11.04 -4.16
CA THR A 101 -1.46 9.86 -3.75
C THR A 101 -2.94 10.22 -3.73
N ASN A 102 -3.77 9.48 -4.47
CA ASN A 102 -5.21 9.66 -4.54
C ASN A 102 -5.93 8.54 -3.76
N ALA A 103 -7.25 8.65 -3.59
CA ALA A 103 -8.03 7.63 -2.88
C ALA A 103 -8.07 6.29 -3.65
N ASP A 104 -7.98 6.37 -4.96
CA ASP A 104 -8.10 5.29 -5.94
C ASP A 104 -6.78 4.99 -6.65
N GLY A 105 -5.66 5.64 -6.30
CA GLY A 105 -4.37 5.36 -6.91
C GLY A 105 -3.37 6.51 -6.81
N TYR A 106 -2.72 6.86 -7.92
CA TYR A 106 -1.64 7.85 -7.96
C TYR A 106 -1.73 8.72 -9.21
N THR A 107 -1.45 10.02 -9.07
CA THR A 107 -1.19 10.91 -10.20
C THR A 107 0.30 11.21 -10.27
N ILE A 108 0.91 10.98 -11.41
CA ILE A 108 2.34 11.22 -11.66
C ILE A 108 2.46 12.35 -12.67
N ILE A 109 3.13 13.42 -12.28
CA ILE A 109 3.36 14.61 -13.12
C ILE A 109 4.87 14.79 -13.26
N LYS A 110 5.37 14.86 -14.48
CA LYS A 110 6.77 15.19 -14.72
C LYS A 110 6.94 16.71 -14.67
N LYS A 111 7.95 17.18 -13.93
CA LYS A 111 8.22 18.62 -13.81
C LYS A 111 8.58 19.20 -15.17
N GLY A 112 7.79 20.19 -15.62
CA GLY A 112 7.89 20.78 -16.96
C GLY A 112 6.89 20.25 -17.98
N GLU A 113 6.13 19.20 -17.65
CA GLU A 113 5.05 18.61 -18.48
C GLU A 113 3.76 18.51 -17.65
N GLU A 114 3.34 19.62 -17.05
CA GLU A 114 2.17 19.65 -16.15
C GLU A 114 0.84 19.35 -16.88
N ASP A 115 0.80 19.61 -18.20
CA ASP A 115 -0.37 19.36 -19.05
C ASP A 115 -0.57 17.88 -19.41
N LYS A 116 0.35 16.99 -19.02
CA LYS A 116 0.34 15.56 -19.35
C LYS A 116 0.48 14.66 -18.11
N PRO A 117 -0.47 14.71 -17.16
CA PRO A 117 -0.46 13.80 -16.02
C PRO A 117 -0.65 12.35 -16.48
N LEU A 118 0.03 11.44 -15.80
CA LEU A 118 -0.21 10.00 -15.87
C LEU A 118 -0.91 9.57 -14.58
N ASP A 119 -2.16 9.15 -14.68
CA ASP A 119 -2.91 8.62 -13.56
C ASP A 119 -2.84 7.09 -13.54
N LEU A 120 -2.43 6.52 -12.42
CA LEU A 120 -2.53 5.09 -12.12
C LEU A 120 -3.76 4.91 -11.24
N VAL A 121 -4.83 4.32 -11.78
CA VAL A 121 -6.14 4.22 -11.13
C VAL A 121 -6.51 2.76 -10.92
N TYR A 122 -6.83 2.42 -9.68
CA TYR A 122 -7.37 1.13 -9.29
C TYR A 122 -8.90 1.14 -9.38
N ASN A 123 -9.44 0.32 -10.28
CA ASN A 123 -10.87 0.08 -10.39
C ASN A 123 -11.27 -1.07 -9.47
N LYS A 124 -11.99 -0.77 -8.38
CA LYS A 124 -12.41 -1.75 -7.38
C LYS A 124 -13.44 -2.75 -7.90
N GLU A 125 -14.31 -2.36 -8.84
CA GLU A 125 -15.36 -3.22 -9.40
C GLU A 125 -14.74 -4.33 -10.27
N ASN A 126 -13.80 -3.94 -11.14
CA ASN A 126 -13.13 -4.86 -12.05
C ASN A 126 -11.84 -5.46 -11.46
N ARG A 127 -11.39 -4.94 -10.31
CA ARG A 127 -10.10 -5.26 -9.65
C ARG A 127 -8.91 -5.07 -10.58
N THR A 128 -8.99 -4.03 -11.42
CA THR A 128 -7.94 -3.71 -12.40
C THR A 128 -7.14 -2.49 -11.99
N TRP A 129 -5.85 -2.51 -12.27
CA TRP A 129 -5.02 -1.31 -12.29
C TRP A 129 -4.94 -0.80 -13.72
N ASN A 130 -5.18 0.49 -13.90
CA ASN A 130 -5.23 1.15 -15.20
C ASN A 130 -4.29 2.34 -15.21
N ALA A 131 -3.61 2.57 -16.33
CA ALA A 131 -2.91 3.80 -16.62
C ALA A 131 -3.83 4.69 -17.48
N VAL A 132 -4.07 5.92 -17.04
CA VAL A 132 -4.82 6.93 -17.78
C VAL A 132 -3.85 8.04 -18.15
N ALA A 133 -3.70 8.29 -19.45
CA ALA A 133 -2.87 9.37 -19.98
C ALA A 133 -3.56 9.96 -21.20
N GLU A 134 -3.55 11.29 -21.32
CA GLU A 134 -4.14 12.01 -22.46
C GLU A 134 -5.60 11.58 -22.78
N GLY A 135 -6.38 11.22 -21.74
CA GLY A 135 -7.77 10.77 -21.88
C GLY A 135 -7.96 9.33 -22.38
N GLN A 136 -6.87 8.58 -22.57
CA GLN A 136 -6.91 7.15 -22.91
C GLN A 136 -6.63 6.30 -21.67
N THR A 137 -7.41 5.24 -21.49
CA THR A 137 -7.27 4.28 -20.38
C THR A 137 -6.69 2.97 -20.89
N PHE A 138 -5.61 2.52 -20.24
CA PHE A 138 -4.92 1.28 -20.54
C PHE A 138 -4.93 0.37 -19.30
N GLU A 139 -5.57 -0.79 -19.40
CA GLU A 139 -5.53 -1.80 -18.36
C GLU A 139 -4.13 -2.41 -18.26
N LEU A 140 -3.51 -2.32 -17.08
CA LEU A 140 -2.18 -2.84 -16.81
C LEU A 140 -2.25 -4.28 -16.30
N ILE A 141 -2.99 -4.49 -15.21
CA ILE A 141 -3.14 -5.78 -14.53
C ILE A 141 -4.55 -5.95 -13.97
N THR A 142 -4.97 -7.19 -13.81
CA THR A 142 -6.19 -7.63 -13.15
C THR A 142 -5.83 -8.49 -11.95
N MET A 143 -6.38 -8.19 -10.77
CA MET A 143 -6.21 -8.99 -9.56
C MET A 143 -7.38 -9.98 -9.42
N ASN A 144 -7.08 -11.26 -9.61
CA ASN A 144 -8.06 -12.34 -9.58
C ASN A 144 -8.47 -12.70 -8.14
N GLU A 145 -9.61 -13.39 -7.98
CA GLU A 145 -10.15 -13.73 -6.63
C GLU A 145 -9.28 -14.74 -5.89
N ASP A 146 -8.57 -15.57 -6.65
CA ASP A 146 -7.64 -16.58 -6.14
C ASP A 146 -6.30 -15.99 -5.69
N GLY A 147 -6.14 -14.67 -5.75
CA GLY A 147 -4.91 -13.96 -5.39
C GLY A 147 -3.86 -13.93 -6.49
N THR A 148 -4.15 -14.43 -7.69
CA THR A 148 -3.24 -14.32 -8.85
C THR A 148 -3.40 -12.99 -9.58
N ILE A 149 -2.42 -12.63 -10.41
CA ILE A 149 -2.40 -11.40 -11.20
C ILE A 149 -2.40 -11.78 -12.68
N THR A 150 -3.35 -11.26 -13.45
CA THR A 150 -3.36 -11.37 -14.91
C THR A 150 -2.90 -10.06 -15.54
N PHE A 151 -2.04 -10.13 -16.55
CA PHE A 151 -1.62 -8.98 -17.34
C PHE A 151 -1.62 -9.32 -18.83
N LYS A 152 -1.74 -8.31 -19.68
CA LYS A 152 -1.68 -8.51 -21.14
C LYS A 152 -0.24 -8.45 -21.63
N GLN A 153 0.16 -9.46 -22.38
CA GLN A 153 1.43 -9.49 -23.09
C GLN A 153 1.37 -8.55 -24.31
N LYS A 154 2.51 -8.33 -24.97
CA LYS A 154 2.61 -7.46 -26.16
C LYS A 154 1.71 -7.87 -27.32
N ASP A 155 1.50 -9.17 -27.47
CA ASP A 155 0.64 -9.77 -28.49
C ASP A 155 -0.85 -9.70 -28.11
N GLY A 156 -1.19 -9.12 -26.96
CA GLY A 156 -2.54 -9.04 -26.42
C GLY A 156 -2.97 -10.28 -25.64
N THR A 157 -2.15 -11.33 -25.58
CA THR A 157 -2.48 -12.57 -24.88
C THR A 157 -2.46 -12.33 -23.35
N PRO A 158 -3.53 -12.71 -22.61
CA PRO A 158 -3.53 -12.61 -21.17
C PRO A 158 -2.61 -13.68 -20.56
N MET A 159 -1.80 -13.29 -19.59
CA MET A 159 -0.94 -14.18 -18.81
C MET A 159 -1.22 -14.01 -17.32
N THR A 160 -1.43 -15.12 -16.62
CA THR A 160 -1.66 -15.15 -15.17
C THR A 160 -0.40 -15.61 -14.44
N VAL A 161 -0.03 -14.89 -13.39
CA VAL A 161 1.14 -15.17 -12.53
C VAL A 161 0.77 -15.06 -11.07
N THR A 162 1.52 -15.75 -10.22
CA THR A 162 1.45 -15.60 -8.77
C THR A 162 2.11 -14.28 -8.31
N PRO A 163 1.61 -13.62 -7.25
CA PRO A 163 2.18 -12.38 -6.73
C PRO A 163 3.43 -12.63 -5.85
N ASP A 164 4.29 -13.57 -6.27
CA ASP A 164 5.51 -13.95 -5.58
C ASP A 164 6.74 -13.68 -6.46
N MET A 165 7.95 -13.92 -5.92
CA MET A 165 9.19 -13.66 -6.67
C MET A 165 9.26 -14.48 -7.97
N MET A 166 8.69 -15.69 -7.96
CA MET A 166 8.66 -16.56 -9.14
C MET A 166 7.76 -15.97 -10.23
N GLY A 167 6.51 -15.63 -9.91
CA GLY A 167 5.59 -15.01 -10.85
C GLY A 167 6.07 -13.65 -11.34
N LEU A 168 6.73 -12.86 -10.49
CA LEU A 168 7.38 -11.61 -10.91
C LEU A 168 8.53 -11.87 -11.89
N SER A 169 9.34 -12.90 -11.68
CA SER A 169 10.42 -13.26 -12.61
C SER A 169 9.87 -13.71 -13.98
N THR A 170 8.77 -14.48 -13.98
CA THR A 170 8.09 -14.92 -15.19
C THR A 170 7.51 -13.73 -15.94
N ALA A 171 6.82 -12.83 -15.24
CA ALA A 171 6.28 -11.61 -15.81
C ALA A 171 7.39 -10.73 -16.43
N ARG A 172 8.53 -10.57 -15.74
CA ARG A 172 9.69 -9.83 -16.26
C ARG A 172 10.32 -10.52 -17.47
N ALA A 173 10.47 -11.84 -17.48
CA ALA A 173 11.03 -12.55 -18.63
C ALA A 173 10.17 -12.37 -19.88
N THR A 174 8.85 -12.36 -19.72
CA THR A 174 7.90 -12.12 -20.81
C THR A 174 7.82 -10.64 -21.20
N GLN A 175 7.90 -9.72 -20.24
CA GLN A 175 7.89 -8.27 -20.45
C GLN A 175 9.27 -7.68 -20.76
N ASN A 176 10.38 -8.43 -20.76
CA ASN A 176 11.71 -7.90 -21.12
C ASN A 176 11.85 -7.59 -22.63
N GLY A 177 10.80 -7.78 -23.43
CA GLY A 177 10.63 -7.06 -24.69
C GLY A 177 10.01 -5.67 -24.52
N SER A 178 9.17 -5.48 -23.50
CA SER A 178 8.37 -4.29 -23.18
C SER A 178 9.09 -3.40 -22.16
N LEU A 179 10.05 -2.63 -22.65
CA LEU A 179 10.18 -1.28 -22.11
C LEU A 179 8.82 -0.63 -22.36
N PHE A 180 8.02 -0.42 -21.31
CA PHE A 180 7.02 0.62 -21.34
C PHE A 180 7.78 1.86 -21.80
N PHE A 181 7.49 2.30 -23.02
CA PHE A 181 8.03 3.52 -23.57
C PHE A 181 7.59 4.62 -22.61
N ALA A 182 8.49 5.02 -21.71
CA ALA A 182 8.65 6.43 -21.43
C ALA A 182 9.00 7.04 -22.79
N ALA A 183 7.96 7.43 -23.53
CA ALA A 183 8.10 8.05 -24.81
C ALA A 183 8.95 9.32 -24.63
N LYS A 184 9.85 9.48 -25.59
CA LYS A 184 10.96 10.41 -25.63
C LYS A 184 10.52 11.88 -25.63
#